data_AF-A0A3D2MH97-F1
#
_entry.id   AF-A0A3D2MH97-F1
#
_cell.length_a   1.000
_cell.length_b   1.000
_cell.length_c   1.000
_cell.angle_alpha   90.00
_cell.angle_beta   90.00
_cell.angle_gamma   90.00
#
_symmetry.space_group_name_H-M   'P 1'
#
loop_
_entity.id
_entity.type
_entity.pdbx_description
1 polymer ?
#
loop_
_entity_poly.entity_id
_entity_poly.type
_entity_poly.pdbx_seq_one_letter_code
_entity_poly.pdbx_strand_id
1 'polypeptide(L)'
;MNSPVASPDEIRSHFPALARVDAGRPVGYFDAPGGTQVPRAVAEAMSSYLFEHNANTHWSYPTSEETDAVIAGARAAAADFLNATPAEIVFGANMTTLSFALSRAIGRDFRPGDEIICTKLDHDA
;
A
#
# COMPACT_ATOMS: atom_id res chain seq x y z
N MET A 1 -27.50 10.83 -0.43
CA MET A 1 -27.81 9.97 0.73
C MET A 1 -26.68 10.14 1.73
N ASN A 2 -26.95 10.71 2.91
CA ASN A 2 -25.94 10.79 3.99
C ASN A 2 -25.75 9.38 4.54
N SER A 3 -24.77 8.64 4.03
CA SER A 3 -24.30 7.45 4.74
C SER A 3 -23.70 7.94 6.06
N PRO A 4 -24.12 7.43 7.23
CA PRO A 4 -23.55 7.85 8.49
C PRO A 4 -22.05 7.51 8.48
N VAL A 5 -21.22 8.49 8.84
CA VAL A 5 -19.78 8.29 9.02
C VAL A 5 -19.59 7.34 10.20
N ALA A 6 -18.75 6.31 10.02
CA ALA A 6 -18.46 5.31 11.05
C ALA A 6 -17.91 5.98 12.33
N SER A 7 -18.31 5.48 13.49
CA SER A 7 -17.81 6.00 14.77
C SER A 7 -16.35 5.57 15.02
N PRO A 8 -15.59 6.28 15.87
CA PRO A 8 -14.24 5.84 16.24
C PRO A 8 -14.20 4.43 16.81
N ASP A 9 -15.20 4.03 17.62
CA ASP A 9 -15.26 2.69 18.22
C ASP A 9 -15.54 1.61 17.16
N GLU A 10 -16.40 1.92 16.19
CA GLU A 10 -16.65 1.06 15.02
C GLU A 10 -15.36 0.89 14.21
N ILE A 11 -14.65 1.98 13.89
CA ILE A 11 -13.37 1.92 13.18
C ILE A 11 -12.35 1.08 13.96
N ARG A 12 -12.21 1.31 15.27
CA ARG A 12 -11.26 0.59 16.13
C ARG A 12 -11.55 -0.91 16.18
N SER A 13 -12.81 -1.32 16.07
CA SER A 13 -13.20 -2.74 16.07
C SER A 13 -12.57 -3.54 14.90
N HIS A 14 -12.19 -2.86 13.81
CA HIS A 14 -11.53 -3.50 12.67
C HIS A 14 -10.04 -3.79 12.88
N PHE A 15 -9.42 -3.28 13.96
CA PHE A 15 -7.98 -3.43 14.22
C PHE A 15 -7.73 -4.29 15.47
N PRO A 16 -7.48 -5.61 15.31
CA PRO A 16 -7.31 -6.51 16.44
C PRO A 16 -6.20 -6.10 17.43
N ALA A 17 -5.14 -5.45 16.92
CA ALA A 17 -4.04 -4.96 17.75
C ALA A 17 -4.49 -3.97 18.85
N LEU A 18 -5.57 -3.22 18.61
CA LEU A 18 -6.07 -2.21 19.57
C LEU A 18 -6.79 -2.83 20.78
N ALA A 19 -7.08 -4.13 20.76
CA ALA A 19 -7.60 -4.87 21.92
C ALA A 19 -6.48 -5.31 22.89
N ARG A 20 -5.20 -5.05 22.56
CA ARG A 20 -4.07 -5.48 23.39
C ARG A 20 -4.07 -4.78 24.74
N VAL A 21 -3.81 -5.55 25.78
CA VAL A 21 -3.58 -5.10 27.15
C VAL A 21 -2.13 -5.40 27.53
N ASP A 22 -1.45 -4.41 28.09
CA ASP A 22 -0.10 -4.52 28.62
C ASP A 22 -0.05 -3.97 30.06
N ALA A 23 0.56 -4.71 30.98
CA ALA A 23 0.58 -4.40 32.42
C ALA A 23 -0.81 -4.02 33.01
N GLY A 24 -1.88 -4.68 32.53
CA GLY A 24 -3.26 -4.43 32.98
C GLY A 24 -3.91 -3.16 32.41
N ARG A 25 -3.32 -2.51 31.40
CA ARG A 25 -3.85 -1.31 30.75
C ARG A 25 -3.98 -1.50 29.23
N PRO A 26 -5.00 -0.91 28.57
CA PRO A 26 -5.05 -0.89 27.11
C PRO A 26 -3.82 -0.21 26.50
N VAL A 27 -3.27 -0.79 25.43
CA VAL A 27 -2.11 -0.23 24.73
C VAL A 27 -2.53 0.96 23.87
N GLY A 28 -1.79 2.07 23.99
CA GLY A 28 -1.86 3.21 23.07
C GLY A 28 -0.73 3.16 22.05
N TYR A 29 -1.07 3.11 20.76
CA TYR A 29 -0.11 3.12 19.66
C TYR A 29 0.03 4.54 19.09
N PHE A 30 1.08 5.25 19.49
CA PHE A 30 1.36 6.64 19.09
C PHE A 30 2.55 6.76 18.11
N ASP A 31 2.79 5.73 17.32
CA ASP A 31 3.91 5.65 16.35
C ASP A 31 3.41 5.33 14.93
N ALA A 32 2.29 5.94 14.53
CA ALA A 32 1.75 5.75 13.18
C ALA A 32 2.75 6.12 12.05
N PRO A 33 3.63 7.13 12.19
CA PRO A 33 4.67 7.41 11.20
C PRO A 33 5.71 6.28 11.07
N GLY A 34 6.02 5.55 12.15
CA GLY A 34 6.91 4.38 12.11
C GLY A 34 6.25 3.11 11.56
N GLY A 35 4.92 3.04 11.63
CA GLY A 35 4.12 1.96 11.04
C GLY A 35 2.69 1.91 11.60
N THR A 36 1.73 1.58 10.74
CA THR A 36 0.33 1.49 11.14
C THR A 36 -0.07 0.08 11.58
N GLN A 37 -1.09 -0.02 12.43
CA GLN A 37 -1.72 -1.30 12.72
C GLN A 37 -2.57 -1.74 11.53
N VAL A 38 -2.65 -3.05 11.28
CA VAL A 38 -3.33 -3.61 10.10
C VAL A 38 -4.79 -3.96 10.45
N PRO A 39 -5.78 -3.51 9.66
CA PRO A 39 -7.16 -3.97 9.80
C PRO A 39 -7.28 -5.46 9.48
N ARG A 40 -8.17 -6.17 10.19
CA ARG A 40 -8.44 -7.60 10.00
C ARG A 40 -8.70 -7.96 8.54
N ALA A 41 -9.55 -7.20 7.86
CA ALA A 41 -9.93 -7.45 6.47
C ALA A 41 -8.72 -7.46 5.51
N VAL A 42 -7.71 -6.62 5.76
CA VAL A 42 -6.49 -6.57 4.94
C VAL A 42 -5.65 -7.84 5.15
N ALA A 43 -5.46 -8.24 6.42
CA ALA A 43 -4.70 -9.44 6.74
C ALA A 43 -5.38 -10.72 6.21
N GLU A 44 -6.71 -10.78 6.29
CA GLU A 44 -7.51 -11.90 5.77
C GLU A 44 -7.47 -11.96 4.24
N ALA A 45 -7.58 -10.82 3.53
CA ALA A 45 -7.46 -10.78 2.07
C ALA A 45 -6.09 -11.27 1.58
N MET A 46 -5.01 -10.82 2.24
CA MET A 46 -3.65 -11.30 1.94
C MET A 46 -3.50 -12.80 2.21
N SER A 47 -4.04 -13.29 3.31
CA SER A 47 -3.97 -14.71 3.66
C SER A 47 -4.74 -15.57 2.67
N SER A 48 -5.97 -15.17 2.32
CA SER A 48 -6.80 -15.86 1.32
C SER A 48 -6.09 -15.93 -0.03
N TYR A 49 -5.50 -14.82 -0.50
CA TYR A 49 -4.67 -14.85 -1.72
C TYR A 49 -3.54 -15.88 -1.66
N LEU A 50 -2.79 -15.91 -0.55
CA LEU A 50 -1.67 -16.83 -0.40
C LEU A 50 -2.10 -18.30 -0.33
N PHE A 51 -3.22 -18.60 0.32
CA PHE A 51 -3.71 -19.97 0.46
C PHE A 51 -4.47 -20.49 -0.76
N GLU A 52 -5.20 -19.61 -1.46
CA GLU A 52 -6.20 -20.01 -2.46
C GLU A 52 -5.83 -19.62 -3.89
N HIS A 53 -5.09 -18.52 -4.10
CA HIS A 53 -4.96 -17.89 -5.42
C HIS A 53 -3.52 -17.76 -5.94
N ASN A 54 -2.52 -18.01 -5.09
CA ASN A 54 -1.12 -17.70 -5.40
C ASN A 54 -0.63 -18.41 -6.68
N ALA A 55 -0.23 -17.61 -7.68
CA ALA A 55 0.37 -18.10 -8.91
C ALA A 55 1.27 -17.05 -9.57
N ASN A 56 1.99 -17.48 -10.61
CA ASN A 56 2.58 -16.55 -11.56
C ASN A 56 1.49 -16.05 -12.54
N THR A 57 1.71 -14.90 -13.13
CA THR A 57 0.77 -14.22 -14.05
C THR A 57 0.77 -14.83 -15.46
N HIS A 58 -0.24 -14.49 -16.26
CA HIS A 58 -0.28 -14.71 -17.72
C HIS A 58 -0.35 -16.15 -18.23
N TRP A 59 -0.83 -17.08 -17.40
CA TRP A 59 -1.04 -18.47 -17.82
C TRP A 59 -2.53 -18.82 -17.84
N SER A 60 -2.90 -19.86 -18.59
CA SER A 60 -4.30 -20.29 -18.77
C SER A 60 -4.77 -21.31 -17.72
N TYR A 61 -4.36 -21.16 -16.45
CA TYR A 61 -4.90 -21.95 -15.34
C TYR A 61 -5.54 -21.03 -14.29
N PRO A 62 -6.53 -21.51 -13.52
CA PRO A 62 -7.43 -20.65 -12.74
C PRO A 62 -6.70 -19.65 -11.83
N THR A 63 -5.73 -20.11 -11.03
CA THR A 63 -5.02 -19.24 -10.09
C THR A 63 -4.16 -18.17 -10.77
N SER A 64 -3.70 -18.40 -12.01
CA SER A 64 -3.00 -17.38 -12.80
C SER A 64 -3.95 -16.28 -13.27
N GLU A 65 -5.14 -16.65 -13.76
CA GLU A 65 -6.18 -15.71 -14.16
C GLU A 65 -6.70 -14.90 -12.97
N GLU A 66 -6.86 -15.55 -11.81
CA GLU A 66 -7.23 -14.91 -10.54
C GLU A 66 -6.15 -13.92 -10.08
N THR A 67 -4.87 -14.29 -10.18
CA THR A 67 -3.74 -13.39 -9.88
C THR A 67 -3.74 -12.18 -10.80
N ASP A 68 -3.92 -12.37 -12.11
CA ASP A 68 -4.01 -11.28 -13.09
C ASP A 68 -5.18 -10.34 -12.78
N ALA A 69 -6.34 -10.89 -12.39
CA ALA A 69 -7.51 -10.12 -11.98
C ALA A 69 -7.26 -9.32 -10.69
N VAL A 70 -6.61 -9.90 -9.68
CA VAL A 70 -6.23 -9.22 -8.44
C VAL A 70 -5.30 -8.05 -8.72
N ILE A 71 -4.28 -8.24 -9.57
CA ILE A 71 -3.35 -7.18 -9.95
C ILE A 71 -4.07 -6.06 -10.70
N ALA A 72 -4.95 -6.39 -11.64
CA ALA A 72 -5.74 -5.41 -12.38
C ALA A 72 -6.67 -4.61 -11.45
N GLY A 73 -7.36 -5.28 -10.52
CA GLY A 73 -8.21 -4.65 -9.51
C GLY A 73 -7.43 -3.74 -8.57
N ALA A 74 -6.24 -4.16 -8.12
CA ALA A 74 -5.37 -3.34 -7.29
C ALA A 74 -4.91 -2.07 -8.01
N ARG A 75 -4.58 -2.15 -9.31
CA ARG A 75 -4.22 -0.97 -10.13
C ARG A 75 -5.40 -0.02 -10.28
N ALA A 76 -6.60 -0.54 -10.53
CA ALA A 76 -7.80 0.28 -10.64
C ALA A 76 -8.11 1.01 -9.33
N ALA A 77 -8.07 0.30 -8.18
CA ALA A 77 -8.31 0.91 -6.88
C ALA A 77 -7.27 2.00 -6.53
N ALA A 78 -5.98 1.77 -6.85
CA ALA A 78 -4.93 2.77 -6.65
C ALA A 78 -5.12 4.00 -7.57
N ALA A 79 -5.54 3.78 -8.82
CA ALA A 79 -5.85 4.84 -9.76
C ALA A 79 -7.01 5.70 -9.27
N ASP A 80 -8.09 5.08 -8.78
CA ASP A 80 -9.22 5.79 -8.19
C ASP A 80 -8.79 6.62 -6.96
N PHE A 81 -7.95 6.04 -6.08
CA PHE A 81 -7.46 6.72 -4.88
C PHE A 81 -6.59 7.95 -5.21
N LEU A 82 -5.77 7.86 -6.26
CA LEU A 82 -4.84 8.92 -6.68
C LEU A 82 -5.42 9.85 -7.74
N ASN A 83 -6.66 9.63 -8.19
CA ASN A 83 -7.27 10.32 -9.32
C ASN A 83 -6.40 10.25 -10.60
N ALA A 84 -6.00 9.03 -10.96
CA ALA A 84 -5.15 8.71 -12.11
C ALA A 84 -5.80 7.62 -12.98
N THR A 85 -5.11 7.14 -14.00
CA THR A 85 -5.49 5.96 -14.79
C THR A 85 -4.68 4.72 -14.35
N PRO A 86 -5.20 3.49 -14.53
CA PRO A 86 -4.48 2.27 -14.15
C PRO A 86 -3.11 2.10 -14.85
N ALA A 87 -2.95 2.70 -16.03
CA ALA A 87 -1.71 2.68 -16.81
C ALA A 87 -0.60 3.56 -16.21
N GLU A 88 -0.95 4.54 -15.37
CA GLU A 88 0.00 5.42 -14.68
C GLU A 88 0.46 4.85 -13.34
N ILE A 89 -0.15 3.76 -12.87
CA ILE A 89 0.21 3.10 -11.62
C ILE A 89 1.36 2.12 -11.86
N VAL A 90 2.35 2.11 -10.96
CA VAL A 90 3.39 1.07 -10.94
C VAL A 90 3.58 0.62 -9.50
N PHE A 91 3.41 -0.69 -9.26
CA PHE A 91 3.69 -1.28 -7.96
C PHE A 91 5.17 -1.65 -7.83
N GLY A 92 5.72 -1.45 -6.64
CA GLY A 92 7.05 -1.87 -6.25
C GLY A 92 7.10 -2.20 -4.76
N ALA A 93 8.25 -2.67 -4.28
CA ALA A 93 8.38 -3.18 -2.91
C ALA A 93 8.12 -2.12 -1.82
N ASN A 94 8.55 -0.87 -2.05
CA ASN A 94 8.39 0.25 -1.11
C ASN A 94 8.76 1.58 -1.80
N MET A 95 8.49 2.69 -1.11
CA MET A 95 8.78 4.06 -1.58
C MET A 95 10.27 4.26 -1.90
N THR A 96 11.17 3.84 -1.02
CA THR A 96 12.63 4.00 -1.20
C THR A 96 13.12 3.32 -2.48
N THR A 97 12.71 2.07 -2.71
CA THR A 97 13.10 1.30 -3.90
C THR A 97 12.56 1.92 -5.18
N LEU A 98 11.31 2.38 -5.16
CA LEU A 98 10.69 3.07 -6.30
C LEU A 98 11.37 4.42 -6.59
N SER A 99 11.73 5.19 -5.56
CA SER A 99 12.43 6.47 -5.71
C SER A 99 13.82 6.28 -6.34
N PHE A 100 14.54 5.24 -5.93
CA PHE A 100 15.81 4.89 -6.58
C PHE A 100 15.64 4.39 -8.02
N ALA A 101 14.56 3.67 -8.32
CA ALA A 101 14.26 3.25 -9.69
C ALA A 101 13.97 4.47 -10.57
N LEU A 102 13.16 5.41 -10.08
CA LEU A 102 12.83 6.65 -10.76
C LEU A 102 14.08 7.51 -10.99
N SER A 103 14.91 7.71 -9.96
CA SER A 103 16.12 8.53 -10.07
C SER A 103 17.09 7.98 -11.11
N ARG A 104 17.28 6.65 -11.15
CA ARG A 104 18.10 5.98 -12.17
C ARG A 104 17.50 6.04 -13.57
N ALA A 105 16.17 6.12 -13.70
CA ALA A 105 15.50 6.24 -14.99
C ALA A 105 15.69 7.64 -15.56
N ILE A 106 15.32 8.68 -14.80
CA ILE A 106 15.40 10.08 -15.26
C ILE A 106 16.83 10.60 -15.35
N GLY A 107 17.72 10.14 -14.46
CA GLY A 107 19.11 10.59 -14.41
C GLY A 107 19.93 10.24 -15.65
N ARG A 108 19.42 9.33 -16.52
CA ARG A 108 20.04 9.01 -17.81
C ARG A 108 20.00 10.18 -18.79
N ASP A 109 19.03 11.07 -18.64
CA ASP A 109 18.82 12.19 -19.55
C ASP A 109 19.47 13.50 -19.04
N PHE A 110 20.00 13.49 -17.81
CA PHE A 110 20.64 14.65 -17.20
C PHE A 110 21.97 15.00 -17.87
N ARG A 111 22.24 16.29 -17.95
CA ARG A 111 23.42 16.88 -18.55
C ARG A 111 24.18 17.73 -17.54
N PRO A 112 25.47 17.98 -17.77
CA PRO A 112 26.21 18.96 -16.98
C PRO A 112 25.49 20.32 -17.01
N GLY A 113 25.20 20.86 -15.82
CA GLY A 113 24.47 22.12 -15.65
C GLY A 113 22.99 21.97 -15.28
N ASP A 114 22.41 20.76 -15.35
CA ASP A 114 21.07 20.51 -14.83
C ASP A 114 21.06 20.55 -13.30
N GLU A 115 19.93 20.98 -12.73
CA GLU A 115 19.75 21.15 -11.28
C GLU A 115 18.55 20.30 -10.79
N ILE A 116 18.71 19.72 -9.60
CA ILE A 116 17.63 18.99 -8.91
C ILE A 116 17.27 19.82 -7.67
N ILE A 117 15.98 20.15 -7.55
CA ILE A 117 15.45 20.90 -6.41
C ILE A 117 14.82 19.90 -5.44
N CYS A 118 15.30 19.91 -4.20
CA CYS A 118 14.76 19.13 -3.08
C CYS A 118 14.48 20.04 -1.88
N THR A 119 13.82 19.52 -0.85
CA THR A 119 13.61 20.22 0.42
C THR A 119 14.47 19.63 1.53
N LYS A 120 14.76 20.42 2.56
CA LYS A 120 15.46 19.93 3.76
C LYS A 120 14.59 19.06 4.68
N LEU A 121 13.29 19.00 4.41
CA LEU A 121 12.33 18.23 5.20
C LEU A 121 12.01 16.87 4.56
N ASP A 122 12.55 16.60 3.37
CA ASP A 122 12.39 15.30 2.72
C ASP A 122 13.07 14.20 3.55
N HIS A 123 12.47 13.02 3.53
CA HIS A 123 13.02 11.84 4.17
C HIS A 123 14.26 11.34 3.42
N ASP A 124 15.30 10.89 4.14
CA ASP A 124 16.59 10.45 3.57
C ASP A 124 16.55 9.14 2.75
N ALA A 125 15.35 8.66 2.40
CA ALA A 125 15.02 7.43 1.68
C ALA A 125 15.61 6.11 2.21
#